data_AF-A0A7H1K1G7-F1
#
_entry.id   AF-A0A7H1K1G7-F1
#
_cell.length_a   1.000
_cell.length_b   1.000
_cell.length_c   1.000
_cell.angle_alpha   90.00
_cell.angle_beta   90.00
_cell.angle_gamma   90.00
#
_symmetry.space_group_name_H-M   'P 1'
#
loop_
_entity.id
_entity.type
_entity.pdbx_description
1 polymer ?
#
loop_
_entity_poly.entity_id
_entity_poly.type
_entity_poly.pdbx_seq_one_letter_code
_entity_poly.pdbx_strand_id
1 'polypeptide(L)'
;SDPNFADKIRHIRDPKKRMAVVWAHCKTKMTCEPDDPKEEGAEPDAEEVKKGHGGCGHSQPQVRKEGLKLFLQYKKPKEDDE
;
A
#
# COMPACT_ATOMS: atom_id res chain seq x y z
N SER A 1 -3.00 -3.26 6.62
CA SER A 1 -2.32 -2.04 7.11
C SER A 1 -1.15 -2.40 8.00
N ASP A 2 0.05 -1.86 7.79
CA ASP A 2 1.24 -2.08 8.64
C ASP A 2 1.16 -1.18 9.90
N PRO A 3 0.92 -1.75 11.11
CA PRO A 3 0.78 -0.95 12.33
C PRO A 3 2.06 -0.21 12.71
N ASN A 4 3.22 -0.82 12.49
CA ASN A 4 4.51 -0.21 12.80
C ASN A 4 4.75 1.05 11.96
N PHE A 5 4.33 1.04 10.70
CA PHE A 5 4.37 2.22 9.86
C PHE A 5 3.43 3.32 10.36
N ALA A 6 2.19 2.96 10.75
CA ALA A 6 1.21 3.91 11.28
C ALA A 6 1.69 4.62 12.55
N ASP A 7 2.27 3.89 13.50
CA ASP A 7 2.86 4.47 14.71
C ASP A 7 4.06 5.36 14.37
N LYS A 8 4.94 4.89 13.47
CA LYS A 8 6.12 5.65 13.06
C LYS A 8 5.75 7.00 12.44
N ILE A 9 4.73 7.07 11.57
CA ILE A 9 4.32 8.33 10.93
C ILE A 9 3.58 9.26 11.89
N ARG A 10 2.85 8.72 12.87
CA ARG A 10 2.03 9.49 13.83
C ARG A 10 2.87 10.49 14.63
N HIS A 11 4.11 10.13 14.98
CA HIS A 11 4.97 10.98 15.80
C HIS A 11 5.79 12.00 14.99
N ILE A 12 5.86 11.89 13.66
CA ILE A 12 6.61 12.81 12.81
C ILE A 12 5.77 14.06 12.55
N ARG A 13 6.03 15.15 13.27
CA ARG A 13 5.31 16.43 13.10
C ARG A 13 5.75 17.23 11.86
N ASP A 14 7.03 17.18 11.52
CA ASP A 14 7.60 17.89 10.37
C ASP A 14 7.05 17.31 9.05
N PRO A 15 6.35 18.11 8.21
CA PRO A 15 5.72 17.60 6.99
C PRO A 15 6.70 17.04 5.97
N LYS A 16 7.89 17.64 5.86
CA LYS A 16 8.91 17.23 4.87
C LYS A 16 9.49 15.85 5.23
N LYS A 17 9.83 15.65 6.50
CA LYS A 17 10.27 14.35 7.04
C LYS A 17 9.17 13.31 6.95
N ARG A 18 7.92 13.68 7.26
CA ARG A 18 6.77 12.77 7.15
C ARG A 18 6.63 12.26 5.72
N MET A 19 6.65 13.16 4.74
CA MET A 19 6.57 12.78 3.32
C MET A 19 7.73 11.87 2.89
N ALA A 20 8.97 12.16 3.30
CA ALA A 20 10.11 11.31 2.96
C ALA A 20 9.97 9.88 3.51
N VAL A 21 9.46 9.72 4.73
CA VAL A 21 9.21 8.41 5.35
C VAL A 21 8.07 7.68 4.65
N VAL A 22 6.96 8.37 4.34
CA VAL A 22 5.84 7.80 3.58
C VAL A 22 6.32 7.34 2.20
N TRP A 23 7.06 8.17 1.48
CA TRP A 23 7.59 7.83 0.16
C TRP A 23 8.52 6.61 0.22
N ALA A 24 9.44 6.57 1.20
CA ALA A 24 10.36 5.44 1.36
C ALA A 24 9.63 4.12 1.66
N HIS A 25 8.53 4.17 2.40
CA HIS A 25 7.69 3.01 2.68
C HIS A 25 6.85 2.58 1.47
N CYS A 26 6.24 3.52 0.75
CA CYS A 26 5.33 3.20 -0.35
C CYS A 26 6.05 2.88 -1.68
N LYS A 27 7.28 3.36 -1.91
CA LYS A 27 7.97 3.18 -3.21
C LYS A 27 8.19 1.72 -3.62
N THR A 28 8.17 0.79 -2.67
CA THR A 28 8.37 -0.65 -2.91
C THR A 28 7.04 -1.43 -2.95
N LYS A 29 5.92 -0.79 -2.61
CA LYS A 29 4.60 -1.42 -2.66
C LYS A 29 4.07 -1.37 -4.08
N MET A 30 4.18 -2.49 -4.79
CA MET A 30 3.79 -2.62 -6.19
C MET A 30 2.35 -3.13 -6.37
N THR A 31 1.61 -3.31 -5.28
CA THR A 31 0.20 -3.74 -5.29
C THR A 31 -0.59 -2.88 -4.30
N CYS A 32 -1.77 -2.43 -4.69
CA CYS A 32 -2.72 -1.80 -3.79
C CYS A 32 -3.47 -2.90 -3.02
N GLU A 33 -3.01 -3.24 -1.83
CA GLU A 33 -3.52 -4.37 -1.03
C GLU A 33 -5.01 -4.19 -0.70
N PRO A 34 -5.92 -5.07 -1.18
CA PRO A 34 -7.32 -5.04 -0.76
C PRO A 34 -7.45 -5.48 0.69
N ASP A 35 -8.60 -5.21 1.29
CA ASP A 35 -8.90 -5.71 2.63
C ASP A 35 -9.22 -7.20 2.59
N ASP A 36 -8.81 -7.93 3.64
CA ASP A 36 -9.18 -9.33 3.79
C ASP A 36 -10.72 -9.47 3.84
N PRO A 37 -11.30 -10.48 3.17
CA PRO A 37 -12.73 -10.74 3.28
C PRO A 37 -13.10 -10.97 4.74
N LYS A 38 -14.22 -10.38 5.19
CA LYS A 38 -14.76 -10.67 6.52
C LYS A 38 -15.13 -12.16 6.55
N GLU A 39 -14.56 -12.90 7.50
CA GLU A 39 -14.97 -14.30 7.73
C GLU A 39 -16.42 -14.31 8.22
N GLU A 40 -17.34 -14.81 7.40
CA GLU A 40 -18.74 -15.04 7.80
C GLU A 40 -18.79 -16.21 8.80
N GLY A 41 -18.70 -15.89 10.09
CA GLY A 41 -18.79 -16.90 11.16
C GLY A 41 -18.03 -16.58 12.45
N ALA A 42 -17.26 -15.49 12.49
CA ALA A 42 -16.58 -15.09 13.72
C ALA A 42 -17.61 -14.57 14.75
N GLU A 43 -17.70 -15.29 15.87
CA GLU A 43 -18.44 -14.91 17.08
C GLU A 43 -18.16 -13.43 17.44
N PRO A 44 -19.14 -12.69 17.99
CA PRO A 44 -19.02 -11.24 18.26
C PRO A 44 -17.94 -10.85 19.28
N ASP A 45 -17.19 -11.81 19.82
CA ASP A 45 -16.11 -11.64 20.80
C ASP A 45 -14.73 -12.10 20.27
N ALA A 46 -14.61 -12.45 18.98
CA ALA A 46 -13.31 -12.73 18.37
C ALA A 46 -12.55 -11.42 18.09
N GLU A 47 -11.37 -11.30 18.68
CA GLU A 47 -10.45 -10.17 18.64
C GLU A 47 -10.36 -9.46 17.26
N GLU A 48 -10.47 -8.13 17.34
CA GLU A 48 -10.05 -7.16 16.32
C GLU A 48 -10.27 -7.58 14.85
N VAL A 49 -11.49 -7.40 14.35
CA VAL A 49 -11.72 -7.26 12.90
C VAL A 49 -10.74 -6.19 12.40
N LYS A 50 -9.64 -6.62 11.76
CA LYS A 50 -8.60 -5.72 11.26
C LYS A 50 -9.27 -4.67 10.40
N LYS A 51 -9.29 -3.43 10.90
CA LYS A 51 -9.98 -2.33 10.23
C LYS A 51 -9.29 -2.12 8.89
N GLY A 52 -10.02 -2.45 7.83
CA GLY A 52 -9.58 -2.32 6.46
C GLY A 52 -9.22 -0.88 6.09
N HIS A 53 -8.37 -0.73 5.09
CA HIS A 53 -7.94 0.54 4.50
C HIS A 53 -8.48 0.76 3.08
N GLY A 54 -9.22 -0.21 2.51
CA GLY A 54 -9.99 -0.06 1.28
C GLY A 54 -9.19 -0.12 -0.01
N GLY A 55 -8.11 -0.91 -0.08
CA GLY A 55 -7.33 -1.04 -1.32
C GLY A 55 -8.08 -1.76 -2.45
N CYS A 56 -7.65 -1.53 -3.69
CA CYS A 56 -8.37 -1.94 -4.91
C CYS A 56 -7.76 -3.14 -5.65
N GLY A 57 -6.68 -3.74 -5.17
CA GLY A 57 -6.01 -4.89 -5.78
C GLY A 57 -5.11 -4.58 -6.97
N HIS A 58 -5.20 -3.39 -7.58
CA HIS A 58 -4.42 -3.07 -8.78
C HIS A 58 -2.91 -2.96 -8.53
N SER A 59 -2.14 -3.52 -9.47
CA SER A 59 -0.69 -3.35 -9.54
C SER A 59 -0.31 -1.89 -9.76
N GLN A 60 0.61 -1.37 -8.94
CA GLN A 60 1.13 -0.02 -9.05
C GLN A 60 2.29 0.03 -10.06
N PRO A 61 2.35 1.00 -10.97
CA PRO A 61 3.44 1.13 -11.92
C PRO A 61 4.68 1.78 -11.29
N GLN A 62 5.84 1.55 -11.89
CA GLN A 62 7.01 2.41 -11.66
C GLN A 62 6.83 3.73 -12.41
N VAL A 63 6.85 4.84 -11.68
CA VAL A 63 6.73 6.19 -12.26
C VAL A 63 8.13 6.74 -12.55
N ARG A 64 8.39 7.12 -13.81
CA ARG A 64 9.65 7.72 -14.28
C ARG A 64 9.39 9.09 -14.87
N LYS A 65 10.23 10.08 -14.54
CA LYS A 65 10.14 11.44 -15.10
C LYS A 65 11.19 11.63 -16.18
N GLU A 66 10.78 12.13 -17.34
CA GLU A 66 11.66 12.54 -18.43
C GLU A 66 11.21 13.92 -18.94
N GLY A 67 12.04 14.93 -18.73
CA GLY A 67 11.67 16.33 -18.98
C GLY A 67 10.41 16.72 -18.20
N LEU A 68 9.36 17.11 -18.93
CA LEU A 68 8.04 17.49 -18.40
C LEU A 68 7.01 16.34 -18.47
N LYS A 69 7.42 15.11 -18.81
CA LYS A 69 6.53 13.94 -18.92
C LYS A 69 6.77 12.97 -17.77
N LEU A 70 5.69 12.28 -17.38
CA LEU A 70 5.74 11.13 -16.48
C LEU A 70 5.35 9.88 -17.27
N PHE A 71 6.16 8.83 -17.13
CA PHE A 71 5.96 7.52 -17.74
C PHE A 71 5.63 6.50 -16.67
N LEU A 72 4.64 5.65 -16.96
CA LEU A 72 4.19 4.58 -16.08
C LEU A 72 4.67 3.25 -16.67
N GLN A 73 5.47 2.49 -15.92
CA GLN A 73 5.96 1.18 -16.33
C GLN A 73 5.38 0.10 -15.42
N TYR A 74 4.50 -0.73 -15.96
CA TYR A 74 3.99 -1.92 -15.28
C TYR A 74 4.96 -3.08 -15.53
N LYS A 75 5.39 -3.76 -14.47
CA LYS A 75 6.11 -5.03 -14.63
C LYS A 75 5.09 -6.09 -15.05
N LYS A 76 5.35 -6.80 -16.14
CA LYS A 76 4.53 -7.96 -16.52
C LYS A 76 4.62 -9.00 -15.39
N PRO A 77 3.49 -9.53 -14.89
CA PRO A 77 3.51 -10.72 -14.05
C PRO A 77 4.14 -11.88 -14.85
N LYS A 78 4.76 -12.82 -14.15
CA LYS A 78 5.54 -13.92 -14.74
C LYS A 78 4.69 -15.04 -15.36
N GLU A 79 3.36 -14.91 -15.36
CA GLU A 79 2.40 -15.98 -15.70
C GLU A 79 1.67 -15.74 -17.03
N ASP A 80 2.38 -15.23 -18.04
CA ASP A 80 1.83 -15.04 -19.41
C ASP A 80 2.77 -15.68 -20.46
N ASP A 81 3.35 -16.84 -20.10
CA ASP A 81 4.16 -17.72 -20.98
C ASP A 81 3.54 -19.13 -21.07
N GLU A 82 2.21 -19.22 -20.99
CA GLU A 82 1.41 -20.40 -21.40
C GLU A 82 0.20 -19.96 -22.22
#